data_AF-A0A1F2TGW2-F1
#
_entry.id   AF-A0A1F2TGW2-F1
#
_cell.length_a   1.000
_cell.length_b   1.000
_cell.length_c   1.000
_cell.angle_alpha   90.00
_cell.angle_beta   90.00
_cell.angle_gamma   90.00
#
_symmetry.space_group_name_H-M   'P 1'
#
loop_
_entity.id
_entity.type
_entity.pdbx_description
1 polymer ?
#
loop_
_entity_poly.entity_id
_entity_poly.type
_entity_poly.pdbx_seq_one_letter_code
_entity_poly.pdbx_strand_id
1 'polypeptide(L)'
;MLPASFQLPAAIILVLGGLLSCFAGYRVFRVVLGIYGFILGALIASSAMGTDHTMWMLLAALGGGIVGALLLIAAYFVGVALIGAGIGALAAHVVWAAFGREPGLIPVIILSVLGALGALALQRYVIIVATAFGGAQTAIVGGAALMGSRAAAEAASRSVYRVYPLDPLPNTRGDLLALIVLGLLGVAVQLGITAKGKKK
;
A
#
# COMPACT_ATOMS: atom_id res chain seq x y z
N MET A 1 0.25 16.97 -20.74
CA MET A 1 1.25 16.09 -21.38
C MET A 1 2.59 16.44 -20.78
N LEU A 2 3.34 15.47 -20.23
CA LEU A 2 4.69 15.73 -19.75
C LEU A 2 5.57 16.14 -20.97
N PRO A 3 6.44 17.15 -20.84
CA PRO A 3 7.40 17.48 -21.89
C PRO A 3 8.19 16.24 -22.31
N ALA A 4 8.50 16.09 -23.60
CA ALA A 4 9.19 14.91 -24.14
C ALA A 4 10.51 14.58 -23.39
N SER A 5 11.17 15.60 -22.83
CA SER A 5 12.36 15.46 -21.98
C SER A 5 12.13 14.66 -20.70
N PHE A 6 10.91 14.68 -20.13
CA PHE A 6 10.58 14.01 -18.88
C PHE A 6 9.92 12.64 -19.06
N GLN A 7 9.54 12.26 -20.28
CA GLN A 7 8.88 10.97 -20.54
C GLN A 7 9.80 9.77 -20.26
N LEU A 8 11.04 9.85 -20.72
CA LEU A 8 12.05 8.81 -20.56
C LEU A 8 12.44 8.58 -19.09
N PRO A 9 12.81 9.60 -18.30
CA PRO A 9 13.11 9.41 -16.88
C PRO A 9 11.87 8.97 -16.07
N ALA A 10 10.68 9.46 -16.39
CA ALA A 10 9.46 9.01 -15.73
C ALA A 10 9.19 7.52 -15.98
N ALA A 11 9.38 7.05 -17.22
CA ALA A 11 9.20 5.64 -17.56
C ALA A 11 10.22 4.74 -16.84
N ILE A 12 11.48 5.17 -16.72
CA ILE A 12 12.51 4.45 -15.94
C ILE A 12 12.12 4.35 -14.46
N ILE A 13 11.67 5.46 -13.86
CA ILE A 13 11.23 5.48 -12.45
C ILE A 13 10.02 4.57 -12.25
N LEU A 14 9.07 4.55 -13.19
CA LEU A 14 7.89 3.67 -13.15
C LEU A 14 8.28 2.19 -13.22
N VAL A 15 9.22 1.82 -14.10
CA VAL A 15 9.72 0.45 -14.22
C VAL A 15 10.43 0.01 -12.93
N LEU A 16 11.38 0.81 -12.47
CA LEU A 16 12.18 0.49 -11.29
C LEU A 16 11.35 0.50 -10.01
N GLY A 17 10.49 1.50 -9.83
CA GLY A 17 9.57 1.59 -8.70
C GLY A 17 8.55 0.46 -8.71
N GLY A 18 8.04 0.08 -9.88
CA GLY A 18 7.12 -1.05 -10.04
C GLY A 18 7.75 -2.39 -9.71
N LEU A 19 8.94 -2.67 -10.24
CA LEU A 19 9.72 -3.87 -9.92
C LEU A 19 10.09 -3.95 -8.43
N LEU A 20 10.49 -2.82 -7.84
CA LEU A 20 10.81 -2.74 -6.41
C LEU A 20 9.58 -3.03 -5.56
N SER A 21 8.42 -2.46 -5.90
CA SER A 21 7.15 -2.76 -5.22
C SER A 21 6.73 -4.22 -5.43
N CYS A 22 6.97 -4.78 -6.63
CA CYS A 22 6.61 -6.14 -6.98
C CYS A 22 7.38 -7.19 -6.16
N PHE A 23 8.67 -6.99 -5.91
CA PHE A 23 9.53 -7.95 -5.21
C PHE A 23 9.83 -7.61 -3.74
N ALA A 24 9.75 -6.35 -3.35
CA ALA A 24 10.09 -5.88 -2.00
C ALA A 24 8.94 -5.14 -1.30
N GLY A 25 7.73 -5.17 -1.84
CA GLY A 25 6.57 -4.39 -1.39
C GLY A 25 6.27 -4.50 0.10
N TYR A 26 6.29 -5.71 0.68
CA TYR A 26 6.05 -5.89 2.12
C TYR A 26 7.04 -5.13 3.03
N ARG A 27 8.30 -4.99 2.60
CA ARG A 27 9.32 -4.22 3.36
C ARG A 27 9.18 -2.74 3.07
N VAL A 28 9.04 -2.38 1.78
CA VAL A 28 8.92 -1.00 1.32
C VAL A 28 7.73 -0.31 1.97
N PHE A 29 6.57 -0.99 2.08
CA PHE A 29 5.38 -0.43 2.71
C PHE A 29 5.63 0.07 4.14
N ARG A 30 6.30 -0.76 4.97
CA ARG A 30 6.61 -0.38 6.36
C ARG A 30 7.64 0.75 6.44
N VAL A 31 8.63 0.76 5.55
CA VAL A 31 9.62 1.84 5.47
C VAL A 31 8.95 3.16 5.07
N VAL A 32 8.12 3.13 4.03
CA VAL A 32 7.38 4.30 3.53
C VAL A 32 6.48 4.87 4.62
N LEU A 33 5.76 4.02 5.34
CA LEU A 33 4.90 4.46 6.44
C LEU A 33 5.70 5.13 7.58
N GLY A 34 6.87 4.59 7.91
CA GLY A 34 7.79 5.21 8.87
C GLY A 34 8.33 6.56 8.40
N ILE A 35 8.71 6.68 7.12
CA ILE A 35 9.17 7.95 6.53
C ILE A 35 8.06 9.00 6.57
N TYR A 36 6.83 8.66 6.15
CA TYR A 36 5.71 9.58 6.21
C TYR A 36 5.36 9.98 7.64
N GLY A 37 5.39 9.03 8.58
CA GLY A 37 5.18 9.32 9.99
C GLY A 37 6.27 10.23 10.56
N PHE A 38 7.53 10.04 10.13
CA PHE A 38 8.63 10.92 10.50
C PHE A 38 8.44 12.34 9.98
N ILE A 39 8.11 12.48 8.70
CA ILE A 39 7.91 13.80 8.08
C ILE A 39 6.76 14.53 8.77
N LEU A 40 5.61 13.88 8.95
CA LEU A 40 4.45 14.50 9.61
C LEU A 40 4.74 14.84 11.07
N GLY A 41 5.37 13.92 11.81
CA GLY A 41 5.72 14.15 13.22
C GLY A 41 6.73 15.29 13.38
N ALA A 42 7.73 15.37 12.50
CA ALA A 42 8.71 16.44 12.49
C ALA A 42 8.06 17.79 12.17
N LEU A 43 7.17 17.84 11.17
CA LEU A 43 6.45 19.06 10.80
C LEU A 43 5.56 19.55 11.95
N ILE A 44 4.76 18.68 12.57
CA ILE A 44 3.89 19.05 13.68
C ILE A 44 4.71 19.54 14.87
N ALA A 45 5.77 18.82 15.26
CA ALA A 45 6.60 19.21 16.39
C ALA A 45 7.36 20.52 16.13
N SER A 46 7.86 20.72 14.91
CA SER A 46 8.52 21.97 14.52
C SER A 46 7.55 23.16 14.50
N SER A 47 6.28 22.94 14.11
CA SER A 47 5.26 24.01 14.10
C SER A 47 4.89 24.53 15.49
N ALA A 48 5.11 23.71 16.53
CA ALA A 48 4.87 24.10 17.91
C ALA A 48 6.04 24.90 18.54
N MET A 49 7.21 24.93 17.87
CA MET A 49 8.41 25.62 18.37
C MET A 49 8.57 26.99 17.72
N GLY A 50 8.95 28.00 18.52
CA GLY A 50 9.31 29.34 18.02
C GLY A 50 10.68 29.38 17.34
N THR A 51 10.95 30.45 16.58
CA THR A 51 12.18 30.64 15.79
C THR A 51 13.42 30.99 16.61
N ASP A 52 13.28 31.17 17.92
CA ASP A 52 14.33 31.78 18.77
C ASP A 52 15.52 30.86 19.04
N HIS A 53 15.34 29.53 18.95
CA HIS A 53 16.40 28.57 19.27
C HIS A 53 16.49 27.40 18.28
N THR A 54 17.42 27.51 17.33
CA THR A 54 17.70 26.50 16.28
C THR A 54 17.94 25.09 16.84
N MET A 55 18.65 24.97 17.97
CA MET A 55 18.97 23.67 18.55
C MET A 55 17.74 22.96 19.14
N TRP A 56 16.82 23.71 19.77
CA TRP A 56 15.57 23.15 20.29
C TRP A 56 14.61 22.77 19.18
N MET A 57 14.58 23.53 18.08
CA MET A 57 13.81 23.19 16.88
C MET A 57 14.30 21.87 16.24
N LEU A 58 15.62 21.68 16.13
CA LEU A 58 16.21 20.44 15.62
C LEU A 58 15.84 19.23 16.50
N LEU A 59 15.95 19.36 17.83
CA LEU A 59 15.59 18.30 18.76
C LEU A 59 14.08 17.99 18.72
N ALA A 60 13.23 19.01 18.63
CA ALA A 60 11.79 18.84 18.49
C ALA A 60 11.41 18.16 17.17
N ALA A 61 12.04 18.53 16.06
CA ALA A 61 11.79 17.90 14.76
C ALA A 61 12.22 16.42 14.75
N LEU A 62 13.40 16.10 15.30
CA LEU A 62 13.89 14.72 15.43
C LEU A 62 13.01 13.90 16.37
N GLY A 63 12.70 14.42 17.55
CA GLY A 63 11.85 13.75 18.53
C GLY A 63 10.43 13.54 18.00
N GLY A 64 9.83 14.59 17.46
CA GLY A 64 8.51 14.56 16.82
C GLY A 64 8.47 13.58 15.65
N GLY A 65 9.50 13.55 14.82
CA GLY A 65 9.60 12.61 13.71
C GLY A 65 9.69 11.16 14.18
N ILE A 66 10.52 10.83 15.17
CA ILE A 66 10.62 9.47 15.69
C ILE A 66 9.27 9.03 16.29
N VAL A 67 8.64 9.90 17.08
CA VAL A 67 7.32 9.63 17.66
C VAL A 67 6.26 9.45 16.56
N GLY A 68 6.24 10.33 15.55
CA GLY A 68 5.32 10.25 14.42
C GLY A 68 5.50 8.98 13.58
N ALA A 69 6.74 8.54 13.37
CA ALA A 69 7.04 7.28 12.68
C ALA A 69 6.48 6.07 13.44
N LEU A 70 6.71 5.99 14.75
CA LEU A 70 6.18 4.94 15.60
C LEU A 70 4.64 4.97 15.66
N LEU A 71 4.07 6.18 15.76
CA LEU A 71 2.63 6.37 15.82
C LEU A 71 1.96 5.92 14.53
N LEU A 72 2.46 6.28 13.35
CA LEU A 72 1.88 5.79 12.09
C LEU A 72 1.98 4.28 11.94
N ILE A 73 3.10 3.68 12.35
CA ILE A 73 3.24 2.22 12.34
C ILE A 73 2.19 1.57 13.25
N ALA A 74 1.95 2.12 14.44
CA ALA A 74 0.91 1.64 15.35
C ALA A 74 -0.50 1.86 14.78
N ALA A 75 -0.77 3.06 14.27
CA ALA A 75 -2.04 3.46 13.67
C ALA A 75 -2.42 2.57 12.49
N TYR A 76 -1.44 2.06 11.74
CA TYR A 76 -1.69 1.09 10.68
C TYR A 76 -2.29 -0.22 11.18
N PHE A 77 -1.79 -0.79 12.28
CA PHE A 77 -2.39 -2.00 12.87
C PHE A 77 -3.79 -1.71 13.43
N VAL A 78 -3.97 -0.56 14.07
CA VAL A 78 -5.28 -0.13 14.57
C VAL A 78 -6.28 0.04 13.42
N GLY A 79 -5.88 0.70 12.33
CA GLY A 79 -6.73 0.88 11.16
C GLY A 79 -7.17 -0.44 10.54
N VAL A 80 -6.26 -1.41 10.39
CA VAL A 80 -6.58 -2.75 9.88
C VAL A 80 -7.54 -3.48 10.83
N ALA A 81 -7.31 -3.40 12.14
CA ALA A 81 -8.19 -4.02 13.13
C ALA A 81 -9.60 -3.39 13.10
N LEU A 82 -9.70 -2.07 12.98
CA LEU A 82 -10.98 -1.35 12.90
C LEU A 82 -11.76 -1.70 11.62
N ILE A 83 -11.09 -1.81 10.47
CA ILE A 83 -11.72 -2.24 9.22
C ILE A 83 -12.23 -3.69 9.38
N GLY A 84 -11.41 -4.57 9.94
CA GLY A 84 -11.81 -5.95 10.23
C GLY A 84 -13.01 -6.04 11.18
N ALA A 85 -13.01 -5.25 12.25
CA ALA A 85 -14.11 -5.15 13.19
C ALA A 85 -15.39 -4.66 12.50
N GLY A 86 -15.29 -3.62 11.67
CA GLY A 86 -16.43 -3.10 10.90
C GLY A 86 -17.03 -4.14 9.96
N ILE A 87 -16.18 -4.90 9.25
CA ILE A 87 -16.64 -6.01 8.40
C ILE A 87 -17.31 -7.10 9.23
N GLY A 88 -16.75 -7.44 10.40
CA GLY A 88 -17.33 -8.39 11.34
C GLY A 88 -18.70 -7.94 11.85
N ALA A 89 -18.85 -6.66 12.21
CA ALA A 89 -20.14 -6.09 12.62
C ALA A 89 -21.16 -6.15 11.49
N LEU A 90 -20.77 -5.75 10.27
CA LEU A 90 -21.64 -5.80 9.08
C LEU A 90 -22.09 -7.23 8.78
N ALA A 91 -21.18 -8.21 8.86
CA ALA A 91 -21.51 -9.61 8.67
C ALA A 91 -22.57 -10.09 9.69
N ALA A 92 -22.50 -9.62 10.95
CA ALA A 92 -23.47 -10.00 11.97
C ALA A 92 -24.87 -9.46 11.61
N HIS A 93 -24.95 -8.22 11.15
CA HIS A 93 -26.20 -7.64 10.66
C HIS A 93 -26.74 -8.36 9.42
N VAL A 94 -25.91 -8.69 8.44
CA VAL A 94 -26.34 -9.40 7.23
C VAL A 94 -26.86 -10.81 7.55
N VAL A 95 -26.14 -11.55 8.41
CA VAL A 95 -26.54 -12.91 8.79
C VAL A 95 -27.88 -12.88 9.52
N TRP A 96 -28.07 -11.98 10.49
CA TRP A 96 -29.33 -11.90 11.23
C TRP A 96 -30.49 -11.33 10.41
N ALA A 97 -30.21 -10.39 9.50
CA ALA A 97 -31.19 -9.89 8.54
C ALA A 97 -31.73 -11.02 7.65
N ALA A 98 -30.89 -12.00 7.27
CA ALA A 98 -31.34 -13.16 6.50
C ALA A 98 -32.33 -14.05 7.27
N PHE A 99 -32.31 -14.02 8.61
CA PHE A 99 -33.27 -14.71 9.47
C PHE A 99 -34.45 -13.81 9.92
N GLY A 100 -34.53 -12.58 9.43
CA GLY A 100 -35.59 -11.63 9.80
C GLY A 100 -35.54 -11.16 11.25
N ARG A 101 -34.37 -11.20 11.89
CA ARG A 101 -34.18 -10.81 13.31
C ARG A 101 -33.13 -9.71 13.42
N GLU A 102 -33.20 -8.92 14.49
CA GLU A 102 -32.12 -8.01 14.83
C GLU A 102 -31.00 -8.76 15.56
N PRO A 103 -29.73 -8.51 15.23
CA PRO A 103 -28.62 -9.15 15.94
C PRO A 103 -28.54 -8.61 17.37
N GLY A 104 -28.42 -9.54 18.32
CA GLY A 104 -28.11 -9.18 19.70
C GLY A 104 -26.69 -8.63 19.83
N LEU A 105 -26.43 -7.93 20.94
CA LEU A 105 -25.14 -7.32 21.25
C LEU A 105 -23.97 -8.33 21.22
N ILE A 106 -24.19 -9.53 21.77
CA ILE A 106 -23.15 -10.58 21.91
C ILE A 106 -22.66 -11.06 20.52
N PRO A 107 -23.52 -11.46 19.56
CA PRO A 107 -23.11 -11.80 18.21
C PRO A 107 -22.28 -10.73 17.51
N VAL A 108 -22.68 -9.45 17.62
CA VAL A 108 -21.96 -8.33 16.98
C VAL A 108 -20.57 -8.20 17.56
N ILE A 109 -20.42 -8.25 18.88
CA ILE A 109 -19.11 -8.18 19.54
C ILE A 109 -18.23 -9.35 19.10
N ILE A 110 -18.73 -10.59 19.15
CA ILE A 110 -17.95 -11.78 18.78
C ILE A 110 -17.49 -11.69 17.33
N LEU A 111 -18.38 -11.37 16.40
CA LEU A 111 -18.04 -11.33 14.98
C LEU A 111 -17.13 -10.15 14.64
N SER A 112 -17.25 -9.02 15.35
CA SER A 112 -16.32 -7.89 15.22
C SER A 112 -14.91 -8.24 15.72
N VAL A 113 -14.80 -8.90 16.87
CA VAL A 113 -13.49 -9.34 17.40
C VAL A 113 -12.86 -10.36 16.46
N LEU A 114 -13.63 -11.34 15.97
CA LEU A 114 -13.16 -12.30 14.98
C LEU A 114 -12.75 -11.62 13.67
N GLY A 115 -13.51 -10.62 13.22
CA GLY A 115 -13.19 -9.81 12.04
C GLY A 115 -11.89 -9.03 12.22
N ALA A 116 -11.66 -8.41 13.38
CA ALA A 116 -10.42 -7.71 13.71
C ALA A 116 -9.21 -8.65 13.73
N LEU A 117 -9.33 -9.79 14.43
CA LEU A 117 -8.27 -10.81 14.50
C LEU A 117 -7.98 -11.41 13.13
N GLY A 118 -9.02 -11.69 12.35
CA GLY A 118 -8.91 -12.17 10.98
C GLY A 118 -8.19 -11.16 10.08
N ALA A 119 -8.57 -9.88 10.14
CA ALA A 119 -7.92 -8.83 9.37
C ALA A 119 -6.43 -8.70 9.74
N LEU A 120 -6.08 -8.72 11.02
CA LEU A 120 -4.69 -8.70 11.48
C LEU A 120 -3.89 -9.92 11.02
N ALA A 121 -4.51 -11.10 10.97
CA ALA A 121 -3.87 -12.32 10.47
C ALA A 121 -3.65 -12.27 8.95
N LEU A 122 -4.61 -11.73 8.19
CA LEU A 122 -4.55 -11.65 6.72
C LEU A 122 -3.72 -10.45 6.21
N GLN A 123 -3.57 -9.40 7.02
CA GLN A 123 -2.91 -8.14 6.69
C GLN A 123 -1.61 -8.33 5.89
N ARG A 124 -0.74 -9.23 6.35
CA ARG A 124 0.53 -9.53 5.66
C ARG A 124 0.29 -10.05 4.23
N TYR A 125 -0.62 -10.99 4.05
CA TYR A 125 -0.92 -11.58 2.75
C TYR A 125 -1.55 -10.55 1.80
N VAL A 126 -2.45 -9.71 2.33
CA VAL A 126 -3.10 -8.64 1.56
C VAL A 126 -2.06 -7.64 1.04
N ILE A 127 -1.13 -7.18 1.87
CA ILE A 127 -0.05 -6.28 1.42
C ILE A 127 0.79 -6.94 0.32
N ILE A 128 1.19 -8.20 0.51
CA ILE A 128 2.04 -8.92 -0.44
C ILE A 128 1.35 -9.02 -1.80
N VAL A 129 0.08 -9.44 -1.82
CA VAL A 129 -0.69 -9.55 -3.06
C VAL A 129 -0.90 -8.17 -3.69
N ALA A 130 -1.36 -7.18 -2.92
CA ALA A 130 -1.63 -5.84 -3.44
C ALA A 130 -0.38 -5.18 -4.04
N THR A 131 0.77 -5.30 -3.36
CA THR A 131 2.03 -4.71 -3.84
C THR A 131 2.65 -5.50 -4.99
N ALA A 132 2.52 -6.83 -5.02
CA ALA A 132 2.99 -7.65 -6.13
C ALA A 132 2.25 -7.31 -7.43
N PHE A 133 0.92 -7.28 -7.40
CA PHE A 133 0.11 -6.96 -8.58
C PHE A 133 0.20 -5.47 -8.96
N GLY A 134 0.15 -4.55 -7.99
CA GLY A 134 0.33 -3.12 -8.27
C GLY A 134 1.72 -2.79 -8.83
N GLY A 135 2.77 -3.43 -8.29
CA GLY A 135 4.15 -3.31 -8.78
C GLY A 135 4.34 -3.92 -10.18
N ALA A 136 3.79 -5.11 -10.43
CA ALA A 136 3.83 -5.74 -11.74
C ALA A 136 3.17 -4.83 -12.80
N GLN A 137 2.02 -4.26 -12.47
CA GLN A 137 1.31 -3.38 -13.40
C GLN A 137 2.10 -2.11 -13.71
N THR A 138 2.62 -1.42 -12.68
CA THR A 138 3.43 -0.21 -12.86
C THR A 138 4.70 -0.48 -13.67
N ALA A 139 5.31 -1.66 -13.50
CA ALA A 139 6.44 -2.10 -14.31
C ALA A 139 6.07 -2.32 -15.79
N ILE A 140 4.92 -2.95 -16.06
CA ILE A 140 4.44 -3.18 -17.43
C ILE A 140 4.12 -1.86 -18.14
N VAL A 141 3.43 -0.93 -17.48
CA VAL A 141 3.12 0.40 -18.06
C VAL A 141 4.41 1.18 -18.34
N GLY A 142 5.36 1.18 -17.40
CA GLY A 142 6.66 1.82 -17.60
C GLY A 142 7.44 1.20 -18.75
N GLY A 143 7.45 -0.14 -18.86
CA GLY A 143 8.13 -0.86 -19.94
C GLY A 143 7.50 -0.58 -21.30
N ALA A 144 6.17 -0.57 -21.39
CA ALA A 144 5.44 -0.23 -22.60
C ALA A 144 5.67 1.23 -23.05
N ALA A 145 5.83 2.15 -22.09
CA ALA A 145 6.21 3.54 -22.38
C ALA A 145 7.64 3.65 -22.94
N LEU A 146 8.59 2.84 -22.46
CA LEU A 146 9.95 2.78 -23.01
C LEU A 146 10.01 2.20 -24.43
N MET A 147 9.11 1.27 -24.76
CA MET A 147 9.01 0.68 -26.10
C MET A 147 8.36 1.62 -27.14
N GLY A 148 8.10 2.89 -26.80
CA GLY A 148 7.64 3.91 -27.74
C GLY A 148 6.14 3.87 -28.05
N SER A 149 5.35 3.11 -27.28
CA SER A 149 3.89 3.08 -27.48
C SER A 149 3.24 4.37 -26.97
N ARG A 150 2.67 5.17 -27.89
CA ARG A 150 2.02 6.46 -27.57
C ARG A 150 0.91 6.31 -26.52
N ALA A 151 0.15 5.21 -26.58
CA ALA A 151 -0.91 4.91 -25.62
C ALA A 151 -0.38 4.61 -24.21
N ALA A 152 0.78 3.92 -24.08
CA ALA A 152 1.38 3.70 -22.76
C ALA A 152 2.11 4.93 -22.23
N ALA A 153 2.66 5.78 -23.11
CA ALA A 153 3.22 7.07 -22.72
C ALA A 153 2.13 8.02 -22.17
N GLU A 154 0.94 8.03 -22.79
CA GLU A 154 -0.22 8.75 -22.24
C GLU A 154 -0.70 8.14 -20.93
N ALA A 155 -0.79 6.81 -20.84
CA ALA A 155 -1.15 6.12 -19.60
C ALA A 155 -0.15 6.39 -18.48
N ALA A 156 1.15 6.38 -18.73
CA ALA A 156 2.21 6.72 -17.77
C ALA A 156 2.12 8.18 -17.29
N SER A 157 1.62 9.09 -18.13
CA SER A 157 1.37 10.48 -17.73
C SER A 157 0.09 10.66 -16.89
N ARG A 158 -0.85 9.70 -16.97
CA ARG A 158 -2.13 9.70 -16.23
C ARG A 158 -2.17 8.69 -15.07
N SER A 159 -1.16 7.82 -14.93
CA SER A 159 -1.15 6.67 -14.02
C SER A 159 -1.01 7.04 -12.54
N VAL A 160 -0.80 8.32 -12.22
CA VAL A 160 -0.60 8.80 -10.83
C VAL A 160 -1.85 8.56 -9.95
N TYR A 161 -3.06 8.48 -10.52
CA TYR A 161 -4.32 8.38 -9.74
C TYR A 161 -5.29 7.26 -10.15
N ARG A 162 -4.89 6.32 -11.01
CA ARG A 162 -5.83 5.35 -11.57
C ARG A 162 -5.64 3.95 -10.95
N VAL A 163 -6.67 3.46 -10.28
CA VAL A 163 -6.79 2.09 -9.77
C VAL A 163 -7.14 1.20 -10.96
N TYR A 164 -6.14 0.49 -11.48
CA TYR A 164 -6.16 -0.17 -12.79
C TYR A 164 -6.49 -1.68 -12.78
N PRO A 165 -7.45 -2.20 -11.96
CA PRO A 165 -8.19 -3.41 -12.33
C PRO A 165 -9.29 -3.16 -13.38
N LEU A 166 -9.65 -1.89 -13.65
CA LEU A 166 -10.88 -1.52 -14.39
C LEU A 166 -10.64 -0.86 -15.76
N ASP A 167 -9.40 -0.58 -16.17
CA ASP A 167 -9.08 0.01 -17.49
C ASP A 167 -7.92 -0.79 -18.14
N PRO A 168 -8.14 -1.76 -19.04
CA PRO A 168 -7.03 -2.45 -19.69
C PRO A 168 -6.29 -1.57 -20.74
N LEU A 169 -4.95 -1.62 -20.77
CA LEU A 169 -4.10 -1.04 -21.83
C LEU A 169 -4.18 -1.87 -23.15
N PRO A 170 -3.72 -1.33 -24.30
CA PRO A 170 -4.22 -1.64 -25.65
C PRO A 170 -3.94 -3.03 -26.22
N ASN A 171 -3.15 -3.91 -25.58
CA ASN A 171 -2.87 -5.26 -26.10
C ASN A 171 -3.37 -6.34 -25.14
N THR A 172 -4.69 -6.53 -25.17
CA THR A 172 -5.56 -7.00 -24.09
C THR A 172 -5.22 -8.38 -23.51
N ARG A 173 -4.47 -9.24 -24.22
CA ARG A 173 -4.12 -10.60 -23.75
C ARG A 173 -2.68 -10.73 -23.29
N GLY A 174 -1.74 -10.07 -23.98
CA GLY A 174 -0.31 -10.12 -23.63
C GLY A 174 -0.02 -9.42 -22.30
N ASP A 175 -0.64 -8.25 -22.09
CA ASP A 175 -0.43 -7.46 -20.87
C ASP A 175 -1.08 -8.11 -19.65
N LEU A 176 -2.24 -8.76 -19.81
CA LEU A 176 -2.88 -9.54 -18.74
C LEU A 176 -2.05 -10.77 -18.38
N LEU A 177 -1.52 -11.50 -19.36
CA LEU A 177 -0.63 -12.63 -19.09
C LEU A 177 0.66 -12.17 -18.41
N ALA A 178 1.28 -11.08 -18.87
CA ALA A 178 2.45 -10.51 -18.24
C ALA A 178 2.16 -10.07 -16.79
N LEU A 179 1.01 -9.46 -16.53
CA LEU A 179 0.56 -9.06 -15.19
C LEU A 179 0.40 -10.27 -14.27
N ILE A 180 -0.29 -11.32 -14.75
CA ILE A 180 -0.51 -12.54 -13.96
C ILE A 180 0.82 -13.23 -13.67
N VAL A 181 1.67 -13.41 -14.68
CA VAL A 181 2.96 -14.08 -14.51
C VAL A 181 3.88 -13.28 -13.57
N LEU A 182 4.04 -11.97 -13.81
CA LEU A 182 4.90 -11.13 -13.00
C LEU A 182 4.35 -10.93 -11.58
N GLY A 183 3.03 -10.80 -11.43
CA GLY A 183 2.35 -10.72 -10.14
C GLY A 183 2.52 -12.00 -9.33
N LEU A 184 2.30 -13.18 -9.93
CA LEU A 184 2.51 -14.48 -9.27
C LEU A 184 3.98 -14.70 -8.89
N LEU A 185 4.92 -14.32 -9.77
CA LEU A 185 6.35 -14.35 -9.46
C LEU A 185 6.68 -13.42 -8.28
N GLY A 186 6.14 -12.20 -8.28
CA GLY A 186 6.27 -11.25 -7.18
C GLY A 186 5.76 -11.82 -5.86
N VAL A 187 4.57 -12.41 -5.85
CA VAL A 187 3.99 -13.08 -4.68
C VAL A 187 4.88 -14.23 -4.20
N ALA A 188 5.33 -15.10 -5.11
CA ALA A 188 6.18 -16.24 -4.77
C ALA A 188 7.53 -15.79 -4.16
N VAL A 189 8.16 -14.78 -4.74
CA VAL A 189 9.42 -14.21 -4.25
C VAL A 189 9.23 -13.54 -2.88
N GLN A 190 8.20 -12.71 -2.72
CA GLN A 190 7.91 -12.06 -1.44
C GLN A 190 7.58 -13.06 -0.34
N LEU A 191 6.82 -14.13 -0.65
CA LEU A 191 6.54 -15.21 0.30
C LEU A 191 7.80 -16.00 0.65
N GLY A 192 8.62 -16.37 -0.34
CA GLY A 192 9.85 -17.14 -0.17
C GLY A 192 10.93 -16.42 0.62
N ILE A 193 11.21 -15.15 0.30
CA ILE A 193 12.17 -14.31 1.03
C ILE A 193 11.70 -14.08 2.46
N THR A 194 10.40 -13.88 2.67
CA THR A 194 9.86 -13.62 4.01
C THR A 194 9.78 -14.91 4.85
N ALA A 195 9.52 -16.07 4.25
CA ALA A 195 9.53 -17.37 4.93
C ALA A 195 10.95 -17.77 5.40
N LYS A 196 11.99 -17.41 4.62
CA LYS A 196 13.39 -17.67 4.98
C LYS A 196 13.85 -16.94 6.24
N GLY A 197 13.20 -15.83 6.60
CA GLY A 197 13.51 -15.05 7.81
C GLY A 197 13.14 -15.72 9.15
N LYS A 198 12.43 -16.85 9.14
CA LYS A 198 12.06 -17.61 10.36
C LYS A 198 13.03 -18.75 10.73
N LYS A 199 14.13 -18.94 9.98
CA LYS A 199 15.19 -19.89 10.36
C LYS A 199 16.35 -19.13 11.00
N LYS A 200 16.21 -18.79 12.28
CA LYS A 200 17.32 -18.64 13.24
C LYS A 200 16.75 -18.70 14.65
#